data_AF-A0ABD0NRK5-F1
#
_entry.id   AF-A0ABD0NRK5-F1
#
_cell.length_a   1.000
_cell.length_b   1.000
_cell.length_c   1.000
_cell.angle_alpha   90.00
_cell.angle_beta   90.00
_cell.angle_gamma   90.00
#
_symmetry.space_group_name_H-M   'P 1'
#
loop_
_entity.id
_entity.type
_entity.pdbx_description
1 polymer ?
#
loop_
_entity_poly.entity_id
_entity_poly.type
_entity_poly.pdbx_seq_one_letter_code
_entity_poly.pdbx_strand_id
1 'polypeptide(L)'
;GHSFDVIMFDVDSKDTTLGMSCPPPAFVETSLLKKVYSLLTPRGLFMLNLVKSVLERVQAVFPCVFSRGIEGEVNEVLLDTKLKPFHKHYSRQQKTYRRHCVPAPRMHHV
;
A
#
# COMPACT_ATOMS: atom_id res chain seq x y z
N GLY A 1 -7.03 -21.78 1.63
CA GLY A 1 -7.69 -20.50 1.96
C GLY A 1 -7.88 -19.71 0.69
N HIS A 2 -8.94 -18.92 0.58
CA HIS A 2 -9.19 -18.07 -0.59
C HIS A 2 -8.19 -16.91 -0.63
N SER A 3 -7.66 -16.61 -1.82
CA SER A 3 -6.83 -15.45 -2.10
C SER A 3 -7.59 -14.44 -2.95
N PHE A 4 -7.28 -13.16 -2.80
CA PHE A 4 -7.94 -12.06 -3.52
C PHE A 4 -6.98 -11.40 -4.49
N ASP A 5 -7.46 -11.10 -5.69
CA ASP A 5 -6.71 -10.31 -6.67
C ASP A 5 -6.69 -8.83 -6.31
N VAL A 6 -7.71 -8.33 -5.61
CA VAL A 6 -7.75 -6.94 -5.17
C VAL A 6 -8.39 -6.86 -3.78
N ILE A 7 -7.77 -6.09 -2.89
CA ILE A 7 -8.31 -5.70 -1.59
C ILE A 7 -8.27 -4.17 -1.55
N MET A 8 -9.40 -3.52 -1.26
CA MET A 8 -9.49 -2.06 -1.17
C MET A 8 -10.03 -1.64 0.19
N PHE A 9 -9.30 -0.75 0.86
CA PHE A 9 -9.76 -0.09 2.08
C PHE A 9 -10.04 1.38 1.76
N ASP A 10 -11.34 1.72 1.74
CA ASP A 10 -11.84 3.09 1.67
C ASP A 10 -12.57 3.40 2.98
N VAL A 11 -11.77 3.48 4.06
CA VAL A 11 -12.30 3.66 5.42
C VAL A 11 -12.11 5.10 5.83
N ASP A 12 -13.18 5.87 5.75
CA ASP A 12 -13.26 7.22 6.30
C ASP A 12 -13.47 7.17 7.82
N SER A 13 -12.71 7.99 8.56
CA SER A 13 -12.91 8.18 9.99
C SER A 13 -13.67 9.48 10.22
N LYS A 14 -14.97 9.38 10.50
CA LYS A 14 -15.85 10.52 10.80
C LYS A 14 -15.56 11.24 12.13
N ASP A 15 -14.52 10.81 12.86
CA ASP A 15 -14.15 11.38 14.13
C ASP A 15 -13.20 12.59 13.95
N THR A 16 -13.79 13.78 13.98
CA THR A 16 -13.13 15.06 13.73
C THR A 16 -12.29 15.55 14.92
N THR A 17 -12.38 14.92 16.10
CA THR A 17 -11.68 15.39 17.31
C THR A 17 -10.20 15.01 17.36
N LEU A 18 -9.73 14.10 16.50
CA LEU A 18 -8.34 13.62 16.49
C LEU A 18 -7.42 14.32 15.48
N GLY A 19 -7.92 15.24 14.65
CA GLY A 19 -7.12 16.08 13.75
C GLY A 19 -6.28 15.36 12.67
N MET A 20 -6.29 14.02 12.62
CA MET A 20 -5.47 13.18 11.74
C MET A 20 -6.17 11.87 11.30
N SER A 21 -7.49 11.90 11.16
CA SER A 21 -8.29 10.69 11.16
C SER A 21 -8.63 10.21 9.74
N CYS A 22 -7.74 9.46 9.07
CA CYS A 22 -8.08 8.60 7.91
C CYS A 22 -6.87 7.74 7.48
N PRO A 23 -6.88 6.40 7.63
CA PRO A 23 -7.90 5.52 8.21
C PRO A 23 -7.75 5.37 9.75
N PRO A 24 -8.71 4.74 10.46
CA PRO A 24 -8.56 4.43 11.88
C PRO A 24 -7.30 3.59 12.17
N PRO A 25 -6.61 3.78 13.31
CA PRO A 25 -5.31 3.14 13.58
C PRO A 25 -5.31 1.61 13.42
N ALA A 26 -6.40 0.94 13.77
CA ALA A 26 -6.55 -0.51 13.63
C ALA A 26 -6.36 -1.01 12.19
N PHE A 27 -6.69 -0.18 11.18
CA PHE A 27 -6.58 -0.53 9.76
C PHE A 27 -5.14 -0.47 9.23
N VAL A 28 -4.22 0.09 10.01
CA VAL A 28 -2.82 0.30 9.64
C VAL A 28 -1.85 -0.34 10.62
N GLU A 29 -2.37 -1.16 11.54
CA GLU A 29 -1.56 -2.01 12.39
C GLU A 29 -0.79 -3.03 11.54
N THR A 30 0.50 -3.19 11.85
CA THR A 30 1.39 -4.16 11.18
C THR A 30 0.80 -5.57 11.15
N SER A 31 0.08 -5.98 12.20
CA SER A 31 -0.57 -7.28 12.32
C SER A 31 -1.65 -7.48 11.25
N LEU A 32 -2.50 -6.48 11.02
CA LEU A 32 -3.54 -6.49 10.01
C LEU A 32 -2.93 -6.41 8.61
N LEU A 33 -1.99 -5.50 8.38
CA LEU A 33 -1.32 -5.35 7.09
C LEU A 33 -0.64 -6.66 6.64
N LYS A 34 -0.02 -7.40 7.55
CA LYS A 34 0.54 -8.74 7.28
C LYS A 34 -0.52 -9.77 6.89
N LYS A 35 -1.71 -9.72 7.50
CA LYS A 35 -2.84 -10.59 7.12
C LYS A 35 -3.41 -10.21 5.76
N VAL A 36 -3.58 -8.92 5.48
CA VAL A 36 -4.00 -8.44 4.14
C VAL A 36 -3.01 -8.94 3.10
N TYR A 37 -1.71 -8.78 3.35
CA TYR A 37 -0.67 -9.29 2.46
C TYR A 37 -0.78 -10.81 2.27
N SER A 38 -0.98 -11.61 3.31
CA SER A 38 -1.10 -13.07 3.15
C SER A 38 -2.31 -13.48 2.32
N LEU A 39 -3.40 -12.70 2.34
CA LEU A 39 -4.63 -12.93 1.58
C LEU A 39 -4.54 -12.54 0.10
N LEU A 40 -3.57 -11.72 -0.32
CA LEU A 40 -3.43 -11.37 -1.74
C LEU A 40 -2.92 -12.54 -2.58
N THR A 41 -3.38 -12.66 -3.83
CA THR A 41 -2.75 -13.53 -4.83
C THR A 41 -1.32 -13.06 -5.12
N PRO A 42 -0.44 -13.87 -5.75
CA PRO A 42 0.91 -13.43 -6.11
C PRO A 42 0.96 -12.19 -7.02
N ARG A 43 -0.15 -11.86 -7.70
CA ARG A 43 -0.31 -10.65 -8.53
C ARG A 43 -1.34 -9.67 -7.96
N GLY A 44 -1.77 -9.92 -6.72
CA GLY A 44 -2.85 -9.19 -6.09
C GLY A 44 -2.44 -7.76 -5.73
N LEU A 45 -3.44 -6.89 -5.71
CA LEU A 45 -3.31 -5.47 -5.45
C LEU A 45 -3.95 -5.11 -4.12
N PHE A 46 -3.22 -4.41 -3.24
CA PHE A 46 -3.84 -3.72 -2.10
C PHE A 46 -3.95 -2.23 -2.38
N MET A 47 -5.15 -1.68 -2.18
CA MET A 47 -5.45 -0.26 -2.29
C MET A 47 -5.90 0.29 -0.95
N LEU A 48 -5.31 1.39 -0.52
CA LEU A 48 -5.68 2.03 0.72
C LEU A 48 -5.61 3.56 0.56
N ASN A 49 -6.70 4.21 0.97
CA ASN A 49 -6.81 5.66 1.07
C ASN A 49 -6.19 6.11 2.41
N LEU A 50 -5.09 6.87 2.38
CA LEU A 50 -4.26 7.14 3.58
C LEU A 50 -3.82 8.59 3.72
N VAL A 51 -3.73 9.08 4.96
CA VAL A 51 -2.90 10.25 5.28
C VAL A 51 -1.40 9.91 5.29
N LYS A 52 -0.56 10.89 4.91
CA LYS A 52 0.91 10.74 4.77
C LYS A 52 1.65 10.12 5.95
N SER A 53 1.16 10.29 7.18
CA SER A 53 1.85 9.90 8.43
C SER A 53 1.98 8.38 8.65
N VAL A 54 1.38 7.57 7.78
CA VAL A 54 1.32 6.10 7.94
C VAL A 54 2.09 5.35 6.85
N LEU A 55 2.59 6.07 5.84
CA LEU A 55 3.30 5.49 4.68
C LEU A 55 4.48 4.58 5.09
N GLU A 56 5.29 5.00 6.07
CA GLU A 56 6.46 4.23 6.52
C GLU A 56 6.07 2.85 7.09
N ARG A 57 4.95 2.76 7.81
CA ARG A 57 4.46 1.48 8.35
C ARG A 57 4.04 0.52 7.24
N VAL A 58 3.39 1.05 6.20
CA VAL A 58 2.99 0.25 5.03
C VAL A 58 4.24 -0.22 4.28
N GLN A 59 5.22 0.67 4.04
CA GLN A 59 6.49 0.31 3.38
C GLN A 59 7.29 -0.76 4.14
N ALA A 60 7.15 -0.86 5.46
CA ALA A 60 7.81 -1.88 6.25
C ALA A 60 7.21 -3.30 6.08
N VAL A 61 5.94 -3.39 5.68
CA VAL A 61 5.24 -4.68 5.48
C VAL A 61 5.26 -5.10 4.02
N PHE A 62 5.13 -4.14 3.12
CA PHE A 62 4.92 -4.41 1.71
C PHE A 62 6.16 -4.10 0.87
N PRO A 63 6.59 -5.01 -0.03
CA PRO A 63 7.85 -4.83 -0.77
C PRO A 63 7.86 -3.68 -1.78
N CYS A 64 6.70 -3.24 -2.29
CA CYS A 64 6.67 -2.27 -3.38
C CYS A 64 5.41 -1.39 -3.36
N VAL A 65 5.54 -0.26 -2.68
CA VAL A 65 4.45 0.71 -2.49
C VAL A 65 4.54 1.82 -3.54
N PHE A 66 3.42 2.10 -4.19
CA PHE A 66 3.23 3.30 -4.99
C PHE A 66 2.30 4.24 -4.25
N SER A 67 2.66 5.51 -4.12
CA SER A 67 1.81 6.54 -3.53
C SER A 67 1.57 7.70 -4.48
N ARG A 68 0.36 8.25 -4.48
CA ARG A 68 0.05 9.49 -5.19
C ARG A 68 -0.78 10.38 -4.30
N GLY A 69 -0.24 11.57 -4.01
CA GLY A 69 -1.02 12.64 -3.42
C GLY A 69 -2.07 13.14 -4.40
N ILE A 70 -3.28 13.35 -3.89
CA ILE A 70 -4.37 13.98 -4.63
C ILE A 70 -4.34 15.48 -4.30
N GLU A 71 -4.40 16.34 -5.31
CA GLU A 71 -4.37 17.79 -5.11
C GLU A 71 -5.62 18.25 -4.35
N GLY A 72 -5.44 19.04 -3.29
CA GLY A 72 -6.53 19.47 -2.41
C GLY A 72 -6.92 18.47 -1.32
N GLU A 73 -6.33 17.27 -1.33
CA GLU A 73 -6.60 16.21 -0.36
C GLU A 73 -5.35 15.93 0.50
N VAL A 74 -5.56 15.57 1.76
CA VAL A 74 -4.49 15.04 2.63
C VAL A 74 -4.14 13.58 2.31
N ASN A 75 -4.96 12.97 1.44
CA ASN A 75 -4.97 11.55 1.15
C ASN A 75 -4.00 11.17 0.00
N GLU A 76 -3.23 10.10 0.22
CA GLU A 76 -2.44 9.41 -0.78
C GLU A 76 -3.05 8.03 -1.06
N VAL A 77 -3.22 7.69 -2.34
CA VAL A 77 -3.61 6.34 -2.75
C VAL A 77 -2.38 5.46 -2.75
N LEU A 78 -2.39 4.41 -1.91
CA LEU A 78 -1.36 3.37 -1.96
C LEU A 78 -1.79 2.21 -2.84
N LEU A 79 -0.89 1.77 -3.72
CA LEU A 79 -1.03 0.55 -4.51
C LEU A 79 0.15 -0.37 -4.15
N ASP A 80 -0.13 -1.62 -3.80
CA ASP A 80 0.91 -2.61 -3.58
C ASP A 80 0.65 -3.92 -4.34
N THR A 81 1.72 -4.56 -4.82
CA THR A 81 1.62 -5.89 -5.42
C THR A 81 2.70 -6.82 -4.86
N LYS A 82 2.35 -8.11 -4.69
CA LYS A 82 3.32 -9.18 -4.43
C LYS A 82 4.34 -9.40 -5.57
N LEU A 83 4.05 -8.91 -6.78
CA LEU A 83 4.96 -9.02 -7.90
C LEU A 83 6.14 -8.06 -7.76
N LYS A 84 7.33 -8.56 -8.08
CA LYS A 84 8.46 -7.70 -8.41
C LYS A 84 8.05 -6.86 -9.63
N PRO A 85 8.27 -5.53 -9.62
CA PRO A 85 7.89 -4.70 -10.75
C PRO A 85 8.58 -5.21 -12.02
N PHE A 86 7.79 -5.60 -13.01
CA PHE A 86 8.31 -5.92 -14.34
C PHE A 86 8.92 -4.64 -14.92
N HIS A 87 10.24 -4.62 -15.05
CA HIS A 87 10.94 -3.60 -15.84
C HIS A 87 10.51 -3.77 -17.30
N LYS A 88 9.48 -3.04 -17.80
CA LYS A 88 9.51 -2.45 -19.17
C LYS A 88 8.28 -1.71 -19.71
N HIS A 89 7.16 -1.50 -19.00
CA HIS A 89 6.10 -0.62 -19.53
C HIS A 89 5.49 0.30 -18.48
N TYR A 90 6.21 1.41 -18.22
CA TYR A 90 5.67 2.56 -17.50
C TYR A 90 4.86 3.41 -18.47
N SER A 91 3.54 3.47 -18.28
CA SER A 91 2.72 4.44 -19.00
C SER A 91 2.95 5.85 -18.45
N ARG A 92 2.81 6.89 -19.30
CA ARG A 92 2.99 8.31 -18.92
C ARG A 92 2.15 8.73 -17.69
N GLN A 93 1.03 8.05 -17.42
CA GLN A 93 0.13 8.29 -16.28
C GLN A 93 0.72 7.86 -14.92
N GLN A 94 1.75 7.01 -14.90
CA GLN A 94 2.40 6.55 -13.66
C GLN A 94 3.54 7.47 -13.18
N LYS A 95 3.93 8.49 -13.97
CA LYS A 95 4.96 9.48 -13.57
C LYS A 95 4.58 10.30 -12.33
N THR A 96 3.29 10.33 -11.98
CA THR A 96 2.78 11.09 -10.83
C THR A 96 2.83 10.30 -9.51
N TYR A 97 3.11 9.00 -9.55
CA TYR A 97 3.22 8.17 -8.34
C TYR A 97 4.67 8.16 -7.82
N ARG A 98 4.85 8.43 -6.54
CA ARG A 98 6.10 8.13 -5.83
C ARG A 98 6.17 6.63 -5.61
N ARG A 99 7.37 6.07 -5.76
CA ARG A 99 7.60 4.63 -5.59
C ARG A 99 8.63 4.38 -4.51
N HIS A 100 8.33 3.45 -3.63
CA HIS A 100 9.29 2.86 -2.70
C HIS A 100 9.23 1.34 -2.83
N CYS A 101 10.29 0.72 -3.35
CA CYS A 101 10.40 -0.73 -3.40
C CYS A 101 11.76 -1.18 -2.87
N VAL A 102 11.76 -2.13 -1.94
CA VAL A 102 12.98 -2.66 -1.32
C VAL A 102 13.53 -3.78 -2.24
N PRO A 103 14.85 -3.81 -2.53
CA PRO A 103 15.42 -4.93 -3.26
C PRO A 103 15.20 -6.22 -2.48
N ALA A 104 14.72 -7.27 -3.16
CA ALA A 104 14.53 -8.57 -2.51
C ALA A 104 15.84 -9.06 -1.88
N PRO A 105 15.82 -9.71 -0.70
CA PRO A 105 16.99 -10.38 -0.19
C PRO A 105 17.53 -11.32 -1.27
N ARG A 106 18.84 -11.27 -1.54
CA ARG A 106 19.46 -12.26 -2.44
C ARG A 106 19.21 -13.61 -1.81
N MET A 107 18.39 -14.45 -2.43
CA MET A 107 18.36 -15.86 -2.09
C MET A 107 19.75 -16.39 -2.48
N HIS A 108 20.60 -16.54 -1.47
CA HIS A 108 21.77 -17.38 -1.61
C HIS A 108 21.23 -18.79 -1.81
N HIS A 109 21.28 -19.27 -3.05
CA HIS A 109 21.16 -20.69 -3.32
C HIS A 109 22.31 -21.37 -2.56
N VAL A 110 21.95 -22.11 -1.51
CA VAL A 110 22.81 -23.12 -0.88
C VAL A 110 22.66 -24.40 -1.68
#